data_AF-A0A3Q2YEF3-F1
#
_entry.id   AF-A0A3Q2YEF3-F1
#
_cell.length_a   1.000
_cell.length_b   1.000
_cell.length_c   1.000
_cell.angle_alpha   90.00
_cell.angle_beta   90.00
_cell.angle_gamma   90.00
#
_symmetry.space_group_name_H-M   'P 1'
#
loop_
_entity.id
_entity.type
_entity.pdbx_description
1 polymer ?
#
loop_
_entity_poly.entity_id
_entity_poly.type
_entity_poly.pdbx_seq_one_letter_code
_entity_poly.pdbx_strand_id
1 'polypeptide(L)'
;RRSLFHDILPQVGLNVTQICLAKDSEDEIVEEVLKLNEDPRVHGIYLHLPPASLTSRVLDALKPEKDVDGITYLNTGRLVQGDLNKGFVPPVASAVMDLFSSASRCHKMAPPRYLTEK
;
A
#
# COMPACT_ATOMS: atom_id res chain seq x y z
N ARG A 1 -8.00 16.27 11.33
CA ARG A 1 -8.84 16.17 10.12
C ARG A 1 -9.22 14.71 9.96
N ARG A 2 -10.50 14.38 9.72
CA ARG A 2 -10.89 13.00 9.35
C ARG A 2 -10.28 12.67 7.99
N SER A 3 -9.61 11.53 7.87
CA SER A 3 -9.07 11.04 6.61
C SER A 3 -10.20 10.40 5.79
N LEU A 4 -10.10 10.44 4.45
CA LEU A 4 -11.01 9.73 3.56
C LEU A 4 -11.11 8.22 3.91
N PHE A 5 -10.02 7.66 4.44
CA PHE A 5 -9.97 6.28 4.90
C PHE A 5 -10.96 5.97 6.02
N HIS A 6 -11.20 6.91 6.94
CA HIS A 6 -12.13 6.70 8.05
C HIS A 6 -13.59 6.55 7.58
N ASP A 7 -13.94 7.16 6.45
CA ASP A 7 -15.32 7.17 5.96
C ASP A 7 -15.58 6.03 4.96
N ILE A 8 -14.59 5.64 4.17
CA ILE A 8 -14.75 4.66 3.07
C ILE A 8 -14.46 3.23 3.53
N LEU A 9 -13.41 3.02 4.32
CA LEU A 9 -12.97 1.66 4.68
C LEU A 9 -14.01 0.85 5.48
N PRO A 10 -14.81 1.45 6.39
CA PRO A 10 -15.91 0.74 7.02
C PRO A 10 -16.99 0.25 6.04
N GLN A 11 -17.22 0.96 4.92
CA GLN A 11 -18.21 0.58 3.92
C GLN A 11 -17.81 -0.70 3.16
N VAL A 12 -16.51 -1.00 3.12
CA VAL A 12 -15.97 -2.24 2.55
C VAL A 12 -15.67 -3.30 3.62
N GLY A 13 -16.12 -3.09 4.87
CA GLY A 13 -15.99 -4.06 5.96
C GLY A 13 -14.64 -4.07 6.65
N LEU A 14 -13.80 -3.04 6.46
CA LEU A 14 -12.50 -2.92 7.12
C LEU A 14 -12.61 -2.10 8.39
N ASN A 15 -12.11 -2.66 9.50
CA ASN A 15 -11.95 -1.91 10.75
C ASN A 15 -10.63 -1.13 10.71
N VAL A 16 -10.70 0.18 10.94
CA VAL A 16 -9.56 1.09 10.80
C VAL A 16 -9.45 1.96 12.02
N THR A 17 -8.25 1.96 12.60
CA THR A 17 -7.90 2.83 13.72
C THR A 17 -6.82 3.78 13.25
N GLN A 18 -7.06 5.09 13.40
CA GLN A 18 -6.02 6.09 13.17
C GLN A 18 -5.32 6.38 14.50
N ILE A 19 -3.99 6.24 14.51
CA ILE A 19 -3.15 6.58 15.65
C ILE A 19 -2.35 7.82 15.28
N CYS A 20 -2.54 8.89 16.05
CA CYS A 20 -1.78 10.12 15.91
C CYS A 20 -0.78 10.20 17.06
N LEU A 21 0.52 10.14 16.74
CA LEU A 21 1.58 10.28 17.73
C LEU A 21 1.69 11.73 18.17
N ALA A 22 2.09 11.94 19.43
CA ALA A 22 2.24 13.28 19.97
C ALA A 22 3.55 13.93 19.49
N LYS A 23 4.56 13.10 19.20
CA LYS A 23 5.82 13.50 18.58
C LYS A 23 6.13 12.55 17.43
N ASP A 24 6.70 13.10 16.37
CA ASP A 24 7.18 12.32 15.23
C ASP A 24 8.62 11.81 15.46
N SER A 25 8.98 11.53 16.72
CA SER A 25 10.30 10.99 17.05
C SER A 25 10.40 9.54 16.61
N GLU A 26 11.57 9.13 16.13
CA GLU A 26 11.81 7.78 15.66
C GLU A 26 11.48 6.70 16.72
N ASP A 27 11.86 6.94 17.98
CA ASP A 27 11.61 5.99 19.07
C ASP A 27 10.11 5.76 19.33
N GLU A 28 9.31 6.85 19.38
CA GLU A 28 7.85 6.76 19.57
C GLU A 28 7.17 6.03 18.40
N ILE A 29 7.63 6.27 17.17
CA ILE A 29 7.14 5.56 15.99
C ILE A 29 7.45 4.07 16.09
N VAL A 30 8.71 3.72 16.38
CA VAL A 30 9.16 2.32 16.48
C VAL A 30 8.41 1.59 17.59
N GLU A 31 8.24 2.21 18.76
CA GLU A 31 7.52 1.62 19.89
C GLU A 31 6.06 1.28 19.52
N GLU A 32 5.35 2.21 18.89
CA GLU A 32 3.97 1.96 18.49
C GLU A 32 3.87 0.91 17.37
N VAL A 33 4.78 0.91 16.40
CA VAL A 33 4.85 -0.14 15.36
C VAL A 33 5.06 -1.52 15.97
N LEU A 34 6.00 -1.66 16.92
CA LEU A 34 6.25 -2.92 17.61
C LEU A 34 5.02 -3.41 18.39
N LYS A 35 4.31 -2.50 19.06
CA LYS A 35 3.06 -2.82 19.76
C LYS A 35 1.97 -3.31 18.79
N LEU A 36 1.80 -2.64 17.64
CA LEU A 36 0.83 -3.05 16.62
C LEU A 36 1.20 -4.37 15.93
N ASN A 37 2.48 -4.66 15.80
CA ASN A 37 2.96 -5.93 15.27
C ASN A 37 2.56 -7.13 16.12
N GLU A 38 2.46 -6.95 17.43
CA GLU A 38 2.09 -8.02 18.37
C GLU A 38 0.57 -8.14 18.59
N ASP A 39 -0.22 -7.14 18.20
CA ASP A 39 -1.68 -7.24 18.31
C ASP A 39 -2.26 -8.17 17.22
N PRO A 40 -2.86 -9.32 17.58
CA PRO A 40 -3.43 -10.26 16.61
C PRO A 40 -4.67 -9.71 15.90
N ARG A 41 -5.27 -8.62 16.38
CA ARG A 41 -6.42 -7.95 15.73
C ARG A 41 -5.98 -7.03 14.60
N VAL A 42 -4.68 -6.68 14.55
CA VAL A 42 -4.10 -5.80 13.53
C VAL A 42 -3.53 -6.66 12.41
N HIS A 43 -4.14 -6.59 11.24
CA HIS A 43 -3.74 -7.36 10.06
C HIS A 43 -2.79 -6.59 9.14
N GLY A 44 -2.77 -5.25 9.24
CA GLY A 44 -1.98 -4.40 8.38
C GLY A 44 -1.75 -3.03 9.01
N ILE A 45 -0.61 -2.41 8.70
CA ILE A 45 -0.16 -1.13 9.21
C ILE A 45 0.21 -0.25 8.01
N TYR A 46 -0.48 0.89 7.89
CA TYR A 46 -0.23 1.92 6.89
C TYR A 46 0.54 3.08 7.55
N LEU A 47 1.80 3.29 7.16
CA LEU A 47 2.67 4.31 7.76
C LEU A 47 2.51 5.65 7.03
N HIS A 48 1.51 6.43 7.44
CA HIS A 48 1.30 7.79 6.91
C HIS A 48 2.23 8.82 7.57
N LEU A 49 3.53 8.70 7.29
CA LEU A 49 4.58 9.53 7.88
C LEU A 49 5.27 10.40 6.81
N PRO A 50 5.86 11.56 7.19
CA PRO A 50 6.74 12.30 6.29
C PRO A 50 7.94 11.44 5.84
N PRO A 51 8.48 11.64 4.61
CA PRO A 51 9.60 10.84 4.11
C PRO A 51 10.83 10.84 5.03
N ALA A 52 11.09 11.94 5.73
CA ALA A 52 12.21 12.05 6.67
C ALA A 52 12.08 11.13 7.91
N SER A 53 10.86 10.71 8.25
CA SER A 53 10.56 9.82 9.37
C SER A 53 10.55 8.34 8.99
N LEU A 54 10.58 8.00 7.70
CA LEU A 54 10.67 6.62 7.19
C LEU A 54 12.13 6.17 7.16
N THR A 55 12.77 6.13 8.33
CA THR A 55 14.15 5.67 8.48
C THR A 55 14.22 4.14 8.35
N SER A 56 15.43 3.61 8.14
CA SER A 56 15.64 2.16 8.10
C SER A 56 15.15 1.48 9.38
N ARG A 57 15.36 2.11 10.55
CA ARG A 57 14.94 1.55 11.84
C ARG A 57 13.41 1.46 11.97
N VAL A 58 12.67 2.43 11.45
CA VAL A 58 11.20 2.37 11.39
C VAL A 58 10.72 1.28 10.44
N LEU A 59 11.32 1.19 9.24
CA LEU A 59 10.95 0.17 8.26
C LEU A 59 11.30 -1.25 8.74
N ASP A 60 12.44 -1.44 9.40
CA ASP A 60 12.87 -2.72 9.94
C ASP A 60 12.02 -3.17 11.15
N ALA A 61 11.43 -2.21 11.88
CA ALA A 61 10.51 -2.52 12.96
C ALA A 61 9.17 -3.08 12.46
N LEU A 62 8.74 -2.75 11.24
CA LEU A 62 7.47 -3.21 10.67
C LEU A 62 7.56 -4.66 10.20
N LYS A 63 6.67 -5.53 10.69
CA LYS A 63 6.61 -6.93 10.21
C LYS A 63 6.19 -6.94 8.73
N PRO A 64 6.93 -7.63 7.84
CA PRO A 64 6.61 -7.68 6.40
C PRO A 64 5.21 -8.21 6.09
N GLU A 65 4.64 -9.06 6.96
CA GLU A 65 3.30 -9.62 6.81
C GLU A 65 2.19 -8.60 7.14
N LYS A 66 2.52 -7.49 7.82
CA LYS A 66 1.61 -6.38 8.14
C LYS A 66 1.91 -5.12 7.32
N ASP A 67 2.90 -5.14 6.43
CA ASP A 67 3.31 -4.01 5.59
C ASP A 67 2.40 -3.88 4.36
N VAL A 68 1.28 -3.18 4.52
CA VAL A 68 0.28 -3.02 3.44
C VAL A 68 0.73 -2.12 2.30
N ASP A 69 1.76 -1.31 2.53
CA ASP A 69 2.34 -0.43 1.51
C ASP A 69 3.47 -1.09 0.72
N GLY A 70 3.98 -2.24 1.16
CA GLY A 70 5.09 -2.94 0.53
C GLY A 70 6.43 -2.18 0.64
N ILE A 71 6.58 -1.29 1.61
CA ILE A 71 7.74 -0.39 1.76
C ILE A 71 8.89 -0.98 2.57
N THR A 72 8.67 -2.11 3.25
CA THR A 72 9.76 -2.85 3.91
C THR A 72 10.75 -3.35 2.87
N TYR A 73 12.03 -3.41 3.22
CA TYR A 73 13.07 -3.91 2.31
C TYR A 73 12.77 -5.33 1.81
N LEU A 74 12.16 -6.18 2.64
CA LEU A 74 11.78 -7.53 2.24
C LEU A 74 10.68 -7.53 1.18
N ASN A 75 9.60 -6.76 1.35
CA ASN A 75 8.52 -6.69 0.36
C ASN A 75 8.96 -5.99 -0.92
N THR A 76 9.74 -4.92 -0.82
CA THR A 76 10.36 -4.26 -1.98
C THR A 76 11.31 -5.23 -2.72
N GLY A 77 12.12 -6.00 -1.99
CA GLY A 77 13.00 -7.01 -2.58
C GLY A 77 12.22 -8.11 -3.32
N ARG A 78 11.14 -8.62 -2.71
CA ARG A 78 10.22 -9.58 -3.34
C ARG A 78 9.61 -9.02 -4.62
N LEU A 79 9.15 -7.77 -4.60
CA LEU A 79 8.62 -7.08 -5.77
C LEU A 79 9.64 -7.01 -6.91
N VAL A 80 10.88 -6.58 -6.61
CA VAL A 80 11.97 -6.46 -7.61
C VAL A 80 12.33 -7.83 -8.20
N GLN A 81 12.31 -8.88 -7.40
CA GLN A 81 12.57 -10.25 -7.87
C GLN A 81 11.38 -10.88 -8.62
N GLY A 82 10.20 -10.26 -8.57
CA GLY A 82 8.97 -10.79 -9.14
C GLY A 82 8.31 -11.88 -8.28
N ASP A 83 8.69 -12.04 -7.01
CA ASP A 83 8.04 -12.97 -6.06
C ASP A 83 6.79 -12.31 -5.43
N LEU A 84 5.75 -12.15 -6.25
CA LEU A 84 4.51 -11.49 -5.84
C LEU A 84 3.61 -12.37 -4.96
N ASN A 85 3.94 -13.66 -4.79
CA ASN A 85 3.12 -14.60 -4.04
C ASN A 85 3.33 -14.50 -2.53
N LYS A 86 4.42 -13.86 -2.10
CA LYS A 86 4.86 -13.82 -0.70
C LYS A 86 4.98 -12.43 -0.12
N GLY A 87 4.68 -11.38 -0.88
CA GLY A 87 4.84 -9.99 -0.44
C GLY A 87 3.73 -9.09 -0.94
N PHE A 88 3.64 -7.89 -0.36
CA PHE A 88 2.70 -6.88 -0.79
C PHE A 88 3.26 -6.06 -1.96
N VAL A 89 2.43 -5.86 -2.97
CA VAL A 89 2.70 -4.89 -4.04
C VAL A 89 2.20 -3.52 -3.56
N PRO A 90 2.99 -2.45 -3.67
CA PRO A 90 2.56 -1.12 -3.30
C PRO A 90 1.23 -0.73 -3.99
N PRO A 91 0.18 -0.35 -3.24
CA PRO A 91 -1.15 -0.10 -3.79
C PRO A 91 -1.16 0.93 -4.93
N VAL A 92 -0.30 1.95 -4.83
CA VAL A 92 -0.15 2.99 -5.86
C VAL A 92 0.40 2.42 -7.17
N ALA A 93 1.42 1.56 -7.08
CA ALA A 93 1.98 0.90 -8.26
C ALA A 93 0.94 -0.03 -8.90
N SER A 94 0.19 -0.79 -8.09
CA SER A 94 -0.91 -1.64 -8.57
C SER A 94 -1.97 -0.82 -9.32
N ALA A 95 -2.40 0.31 -8.73
CA ALA A 95 -3.43 1.16 -9.35
C ALA A 95 -2.99 1.73 -10.71
N VAL A 96 -1.72 2.12 -10.85
CA VAL A 96 -1.17 2.57 -12.14
C VAL A 96 -1.17 1.43 -13.18
N MET A 97 -0.77 0.23 -12.79
CA MET A 97 -0.78 -0.94 -13.68
C MET A 97 -2.20 -1.36 -14.08
N ASP A 98 -3.15 -1.26 -13.16
CA ASP A 98 -4.57 -1.51 -13.41
C ASP A 98 -5.13 -0.49 -14.41
N LEU A 99 -4.76 0.78 -14.25
CA LEU A 99 -5.12 1.84 -15.18
C LEU A 99 -4.58 1.55 -16.59
N PHE A 100 -3.28 1.24 -16.75
CA PHE A 100 -2.70 0.86 -18.04
C PHE A 100 -3.39 -0.35 -18.67
N SER A 101 -3.69 -1.37 -17.86
CA SER A 101 -4.39 -2.58 -18.31
C SER A 101 -5.81 -2.25 -18.79
N SER A 102 -6.52 -1.35 -18.11
CA SER A 102 -7.86 -0.89 -18.50
C SER A 102 -7.86 -0.10 -19.81
N ALA A 103 -6.90 0.81 -19.99
CA ALA A 103 -6.75 1.58 -21.23
C ALA A 103 -6.41 0.69 -22.44
N SER A 104 -5.57 -0.33 -22.21
CA SER A 104 -5.19 -1.31 -23.24
C SER A 104 -6.36 -2.22 -23.65
N ARG A 105 -7.29 -2.52 -22.74
CA ARG A 105 -8.54 -3.24 -23.06
C ARG A 105 -9.45 -2.41 -23.98
N CYS A 106 -9.51 -1.10 -23.78
CA CYS A 106 -10.31 -0.22 -24.63
C CYS A 106 -9.81 -0.19 -26.08
N HIS A 107 -8.49 -0.30 -26.32
CA HIS A 107 -7.91 -0.37 -27.66
C HIS A 107 -8.15 -1.69 -28.41
N LYS A 108 -8.45 -2.79 -27.70
CA LYS A 108 -8.80 -4.08 -28.33
C LYS A 108 -10.29 -4.19 -28.72
N MET A 109 -11.11 -3.17 -28.46
CA MET A 109 -12.55 -3.16 -28.75
C MET A 109 -12.96 -2.41 -30.03
N ALA A 110 -12.03 -1.89 -30.84
CA ALA A 110 -12.37 -1.33 -32.15
C ALA A 110 -11.32 -1.71 -33.20
N PRO A 111 -11.66 -2.52 -34.22
CA PRO A 111 -10.86 -2.49 -35.44
C PRO A 111 -11.01 -1.09 -36.08
N PRO A 112 -9.95 -0.52 -36.67
CA PRO A 112 -10.09 0.70 -37.45
C PRO A 112 -11.08 0.43 -38.59
N ARG A 113 -12.25 1.10 -38.54
CA ARG A 113 -13.18 1.17 -39.67
C ARG A 113 -12.59 2.11 -40.72
N TYR A 114 -11.56 1.66 -41.42
CA TYR A 114 -11.16 2.23 -42.70
C TYR A 114 -10.75 1.08 -43.58
N LEU A 115 -11.73 0.57 -44.34
CA LEU A 115 -11.61 -0.09 -45.65
C LEU A 115 -12.98 -0.68 -46.02
N THR A 116 -13.95 0.20 -46.31
CA THR A 116 -15.00 -0.08 -47.30
C THR A 116 -15.55 1.27 -47.76
N GLU A 117 -15.02 1.79 -48.86
CA GLU A 117 -15.82 2.43 -49.90
C GLU A 117 -15.00 2.47 -51.19
N LYS A 118 -15.72 2.31 -52.29
CA LYS A 118 -15.28 1.86 -53.62
C LYS A 118 -14.30 2.79 -54.32
#